data_AF-A0A654DZG6-F1
#
_entry.id   AF-A0A654DZG6-F1
#
_cell.length_a   1.000
_cell.length_b   1.000
_cell.length_c   1.000
_cell.angle_alpha   90.00
_cell.angle_beta   90.00
_cell.angle_gamma   90.00
#
_symmetry.space_group_name_H-M   'P 1'
#
loop_
_entity.id
_entity.type
_entity.pdbx_description
1 polymer ?
#
loop_
_entity_poly.entity_id
_entity_poly.type
_entity_poly.pdbx_seq_one_letter_code
_entity_poly.pdbx_strand_id
1 'polypeptide(L)' 'MITFTNQPQTASFQAEFDAEEQMLIASCVSKIKKHLDRNLELAKSPSQVSRLLTAKWYINQNY' A
#
# COMPACT_ATOMS: atom_id res chain seq x y z
N MET A 1 9.78 -18.47 -15.57
CA MET A 1 8.65 -17.52 -15.56
C MET A 1 7.97 -17.70 -14.21
N ILE A 2 8.16 -16.80 -13.25
CA ILE A 2 7.55 -16.92 -11.93
C ILE A 2 6.22 -16.18 -11.98
N THR A 3 5.12 -16.93 -11.98
CA THR A 3 3.76 -16.40 -11.87
C THR A 3 3.54 -15.97 -10.43
N PHE A 4 3.60 -14.67 -10.15
CA PHE A 4 3.15 -14.14 -8.87
C PHE A 4 1.63 -14.13 -8.87
N THR A 5 1.02 -15.18 -8.35
CA THR A 5 -0.36 -15.09 -7.86
C THR A 5 -0.32 -14.15 -6.67
N ASN A 6 -0.81 -12.92 -6.84
CA ASN A 6 -1.19 -12.04 -5.74
C ASN A 6 -2.35 -12.73 -4.99
N GLN A 7 -2.07 -13.78 -4.23
CA GLN A 7 -2.99 -14.16 -3.17
C GLN A 7 -3.07 -12.96 -2.23
N PRO A 8 -4.27 -12.47 -1.89
CA PRO A 8 -4.39 -11.54 -0.77
C PRO A 8 -3.99 -12.32 0.50
N GLN A 9 -2.70 -12.31 0.84
CA GLN A 9 -2.17 -12.86 2.09
C GLN A 9 -2.74 -12.14 3.33
N THR A 10 -3.50 -11.06 3.13
CA THR A 10 -4.28 -10.36 4.14
C THR A 10 -5.55 -11.13 4.53
N ALA A 11 -6.08 -12.02 3.70
CA ALA A 11 -7.34 -12.74 4.01
C ALA A 11 -7.22 -13.72 5.18
N SER A 12 -6.00 -14.15 5.55
CA SER A 12 -5.76 -15.08 6.66
C SER A 12 -5.10 -14.45 7.89
N PHE A 13 -4.87 -13.13 7.91
CA PHE A 13 -4.34 -12.42 9.08
C PHE A 13 -5.50 -11.73 9.82
N GLN A 14 -6.39 -12.52 10.40
CA GLN A 14 -7.38 -12.04 11.37
C GLN A 14 -6.72 -11.94 12.75
N ALA A 15 -5.75 -11.05 12.89
CA ALA A 15 -5.35 -10.57 14.21
C ALA A 15 -6.29 -9.43 14.57
N GLU A 16 -7.04 -9.55 15.66
CA GLU A 16 -7.73 -8.41 16.26
C GLU A 16 -6.64 -7.50 16.84
N PHE A 17 -6.26 -6.48 16.07
CA PHE A 17 -5.34 -5.46 16.54
C PHE A 17 -6.00 -4.64 17.66
N ASP A 18 -5.26 -4.37 18.73
CA ASP A 18 -5.71 -3.43 19.75
C ASP A 18 -5.71 -1.98 19.23
N ALA A 19 -6.22 -1.05 20.04
CA ALA A 19 -6.32 0.35 19.64
C ALA A 19 -4.96 1.01 19.36
N GLU A 20 -3.90 0.63 20.09
CA GLU A 20 -2.57 1.19 19.91
C GLU A 20 -1.93 0.66 18.61
N GLU A 21 -2.09 -0.63 18.34
CA GLU A 21 -1.65 -1.26 17.10
C GLU A 21 -2.38 -0.68 15.88
N GLN A 22 -3.70 -0.48 15.97
CA GLN A 22 -4.47 0.18 14.90
C GLN A 22 -4.01 1.61 14.64
N MET A 23 -3.74 2.38 15.70
CA MET A 23 -3.20 3.74 15.57
C MET A 23 -1.82 3.76 14.91
N LEU A 24 -0.95 2.82 15.27
CA LEU A 24 0.37 2.67 14.66
C LEU A 24 0.25 2.34 13.17
N ILE A 25 -0.60 1.38 12.81
CA ILE A 25 -0.86 0.99 11.41
C ILE A 25 -1.39 2.20 10.63
N ALA A 26 -2.40 2.90 11.16
CA ALA A 26 -2.98 4.09 10.51
C ALA A 26 -1.92 5.19 10.27
N SER A 27 -1.04 5.44 11.25
CA SER A 27 0.05 6.40 11.13
C SER A 27 1.07 6.01 10.04
N CYS A 28 1.45 4.74 10.00
CA CYS A 28 2.34 4.19 8.97
C CYS A 28 1.73 4.31 7.57
N VAL A 29 0.49 3.86 7.40
CA VAL A 29 -0.25 3.91 6.14
C VAL A 29 -0.40 5.35 5.65
N SER A 30 -0.71 6.29 6.55
CA SER A 30 -0.80 7.72 6.24
C SER A 30 0.52 8.28 5.69
N LYS A 31 1.66 7.93 6.30
CA LYS A 31 2.98 8.34 5.78
C LYS A 31 3.25 7.75 4.40
N ILE A 32 2.96 6.46 4.19
CA ILE A 32 3.17 5.82 2.88
C ILE A 32 2.32 6.50 1.80
N LYS A 33 1.03 6.76 2.06
CA LYS A 33 0.14 7.45 1.11
C LYS A 33 0.70 8.82 0.72
N LYS A 34 1.16 9.62 1.69
CA LYS A 34 1.83 10.92 1.42
C LYS A 34 3.07 10.79 0.56
N HIS A 35 3.92 9.79 0.83
CA HIS A 35 5.11 9.56 0.02
C HIS A 35 4.78 9.11 -1.40
N LEU A 36 3.74 8.28 -1.59
CA LEU A 36 3.29 7.89 -2.92
C LEU A 36 2.78 9.08 -3.71
N ASP A 37 1.98 9.95 -3.10
CA ASP A 37 1.45 11.15 -3.76
C ASP A 37 2.57 12.10 -4.19
N ARG A 38 3.52 12.40 -3.30
CA ARG A 38 4.70 13.20 -3.65
C ARG A 38 5.52 12.58 -4.78
N ASN A 39 5.70 11.25 -4.78
CA ASN A 39 6.46 10.59 -5.84
C ASN A 39 5.70 10.53 -7.17
N LEU A 40 4.37 10.52 -7.15
CA LEU A 40 3.54 10.62 -8.35
C LEU A 40 3.69 11.99 -9.02
N GLU A 41 3.72 13.07 -8.23
CA GLU A 41 3.96 14.43 -8.74
C GLU A 41 5.35 14.59 -9.37
N LEU A 42 6.34 13.88 -8.84
CA LEU A 42 7.74 13.94 -9.30
C LEU A 42 8.07 12.89 -10.39
N ALA A 43 7.14 12.00 -10.73
CA ALA A 43 7.40 10.90 -11.64
C ALA A 43 7.62 11.42 -13.08
N LYS A 44 8.70 10.95 -13.70
CA LYS A 44 9.11 11.40 -15.04
C LYS A 44 8.77 10.42 -16.16
N SER A 45 8.43 9.18 -15.81
CA SER A 45 8.12 8.14 -16.79
C SER A 45 6.73 7.52 -16.55
N PRO A 46 6.00 7.16 -17.62
CA PRO A 46 4.71 6.48 -17.50
C PRO A 46 4.80 5.16 -16.72
N SER A 47 5.91 4.42 -16.84
CA SER A 47 6.13 3.18 -16.11
C SER A 47 6.29 3.39 -14.60
N GLN A 48 6.91 4.51 -14.19
CA GLN A 48 7.00 4.89 -12.77
C GLN A 48 5.63 5.28 -12.22
N VAL A 49 4.87 6.11 -12.96
CA VAL A 49 3.51 6.50 -12.59
C VAL A 49 2.63 5.26 -12.40
N SER A 50 2.64 4.34 -13.37
CA SER A 50 1.86 3.09 -13.30
C SER A 50 2.19 2.28 -12.05
N ARG A 51 3.47 2.04 -11.73
CA ARG A 51 3.88 1.32 -10.52
C ARG A 51 3.41 2.01 -9.23
N LEU A 52 3.52 3.33 -9.16
CA LEU A 52 3.11 4.11 -7.99
C LEU A 52 1.58 4.11 -7.81
N LEU A 53 0.82 4.20 -8.91
CA LEU A 53 -0.64 4.09 -8.87
C LEU A 53 -1.10 2.69 -8.43
N THR A 54 -0.44 1.63 -8.93
CA THR A 54 -0.72 0.26 -8.48
C THR A 54 -0.46 0.09 -6.99
N ALA A 55 0.66 0.62 -6.48
CA ALA A 55 0.96 0.60 -5.05
C ALA A 55 -0.09 1.37 -4.23
N LYS A 56 -0.49 2.57 -4.69
CA LYS A 56 -1.54 3.37 -4.04
C LYS A 56 -2.88 2.64 -3.99
N TRP A 57 -3.28 2.02 -5.10
CA TRP A 57 -4.49 1.20 -5.16
C TRP A 57 -4.44 0.04 -4.17
N TYR A 58 -3.35 -0.73 -4.16
CA TYR A 58 -3.19 -1.87 -3.26
C TYR A 58 -3.30 -1.48 -1.79
N ILE A 59 -2.62 -0.41 -1.38
CA ILE A 59 -2.68 0.07 0.01
C ILE A 59 -4.12 0.44 0.37
N ASN A 60 -4.82 1.21 -0.47
CA ASN A 60 -6.20 1.61 -0.19
C ASN A 60 -7.20 0.44 -0.11
N GLN A 61 -6.93 -0.69 -0.78
CA GLN A 61 -7.81 -1.86 -0.73
C GLN A 61 -7.55 -2.75 0.49
N ASN A 62 -6.35 -2.68 1.07
CA ASN A 62 -5.93 -3.60 2.13
C ASN A 62 -5.72 -2.91 3.49
N TYR A 63 -5.63 -1.58 3.54
CA TYR A 63 -5.33 -0.77 4.73
C TYR A 63 -5.99 0.62 4.70
#